data_AF-A0A812GQ13-F1
#
_entry.id   AF-A0A812GQ13-F1
#
_cell.length_a   1.000
_cell.length_b   1.000
_cell.length_c   1.000
_cell.angle_alpha   90.00
_cell.angle_beta   90.00
_cell.angle_gamma   90.00
#
_symmetry.space_group_name_H-M   'P 1'
#
loop_
_entity.id
_entity.type
_entity.pdbx_description
1 polymer ?
#
loop_
_entity_poly.entity_id
_entity_poly.type
_entity_poly.pdbx_seq_one_letter_code
_entity_poly.pdbx_strand_id
1 'polypeptide(L)'
;MTTKSLSEYNVLIVDDAPIVVLTLRNMLTKLGFSDKRIYTARLAKLAIPIAHNERIDLIICDYNFGRGMNGKQLFEELKYLKLIRPDTIFILVTGESSASIVRAIIELKPDEYLLKPFNSIKLKERISTAIRRKNALLAIYEAELQNDSQAGLMACDDLTPFHPEYFFIIEKFRADFLTRLQLHKQAKLVYENILERKEVNWAKIGLANTLVSLGDTEQAHELVRELLENSPNNVEVRDCAANVNMLNREIPGAIKHLALANKLVEGNSERELVIVNLCLAENDYFSALQHYHAYMEINKDTYRNNMYAKLNLIRILLYCTRKLEGRQDLLAQAKSLYKAILNGPTDHSVKDELDLIAAHIAIEENQYVAAFKVLSDLYKRKPFNHFYAQFHLAWLLHEMNFETEFSQAVTWCFEGLGTDSSDIILSSKITLGRALEKENTERQKWMEEQYKKIRASEDDYQSLLDALIELRSRCPLLRTVCINIIKVLTRAWPSNMNAVEVEVLIKKCDSIIRQLVSSDDLKKSGYDKFLFRAQDRCSQMAIVNSADVNTATSEPELQTSS
;
A
#
# COMPACT_ATOMS: atom_id res chain seq x y z
N MET A 1 0.72 22.48 40.78
CA MET A 1 -0.29 21.54 40.27
C MET A 1 -0.45 20.43 41.29
N THR A 2 -1.67 20.19 41.77
CA THR A 2 -1.98 19.14 42.74
C THR A 2 -1.71 17.77 42.11
N THR A 3 -0.71 17.05 42.61
CA THR A 3 -0.41 15.68 42.18
C THR A 3 -1.56 14.77 42.59
N LYS A 4 -2.27 14.24 41.59
CA LYS A 4 -3.34 13.25 41.76
C LYS A 4 -2.86 12.09 42.65
N SER A 5 -3.62 11.76 43.69
CA SER A 5 -3.32 10.61 44.54
C SER A 5 -3.54 9.31 43.77
N LEU A 6 -2.75 8.27 44.03
CA LEU A 6 -2.92 6.95 43.37
C LEU A 6 -4.35 6.39 43.54
N SER A 7 -5.02 6.74 44.64
CA SER A 7 -6.41 6.33 44.91
C SER A 7 -7.44 6.93 43.93
N GLU A 8 -7.08 7.98 43.20
CA GLU A 8 -7.94 8.68 42.23
C GLU A 8 -7.74 8.19 40.79
N TYR A 9 -6.71 7.37 40.52
CA TYR A 9 -6.42 6.83 39.20
C TYR A 9 -7.43 5.74 38.84
N ASN A 10 -8.01 5.86 37.64
CA ASN A 10 -8.80 4.81 37.03
C ASN A 10 -7.87 3.88 36.24
N VAL A 11 -7.84 2.60 36.63
CA VAL A 11 -6.93 1.61 36.08
C VAL A 11 -7.70 0.57 35.30
N LEU A 12 -7.29 0.27 34.07
CA LEU A 12 -7.82 -0.83 33.27
C LEU A 12 -6.77 -1.94 33.14
N ILE A 13 -7.08 -3.13 33.64
CA ILE A 13 -6.27 -4.33 33.46
C ILE A 13 -6.87 -5.16 32.34
N VAL A 14 -6.09 -5.48 31.31
CA VAL A 14 -6.52 -6.31 30.18
C VAL A 14 -5.62 -7.55 30.10
N ASP A 15 -6.14 -8.70 30.50
CA ASP A 15 -5.39 -9.98 30.52
C ASP A 15 -6.40 -11.15 30.50
N ASP A 16 -6.15 -12.16 29.67
CA ASP A 16 -7.05 -13.31 29.51
C ASP A 16 -6.96 -14.31 30.67
N ALA A 17 -5.84 -14.30 31.40
CA ALA A 17 -5.54 -15.14 32.54
C ALA A 17 -6.09 -14.56 33.86
N PRO A 18 -7.16 -15.13 34.46
CA PRO A 18 -7.80 -14.57 35.65
C PRO A 18 -6.88 -14.45 36.86
N ILE A 19 -5.90 -15.35 36.98
CA ILE A 19 -4.91 -15.36 38.05
C ILE A 19 -4.00 -14.13 37.96
N VAL A 20 -3.60 -13.73 36.75
CA VAL A 20 -2.76 -12.54 36.54
C VAL A 20 -3.55 -11.28 36.86
N VAL A 21 -4.80 -11.19 36.40
CA VAL A 21 -5.70 -10.07 36.72
C VAL A 21 -5.88 -9.91 38.24
N LEU A 22 -6.17 -11.00 38.96
CA LEU A 22 -6.31 -10.98 40.42
C LEU A 22 -5.01 -10.53 41.11
N THR A 23 -3.88 -11.04 40.65
CA THR A 23 -2.56 -10.70 41.19
C THR A 23 -2.23 -9.23 40.99
N LEU A 24 -2.44 -8.71 39.78
CA LEU A 24 -2.25 -7.29 39.45
C LEU A 24 -3.16 -6.39 40.27
N ARG A 25 -4.45 -6.74 40.38
CA ARG A 25 -5.43 -6.00 41.22
C ARG A 25 -4.95 -5.93 42.67
N ASN A 26 -4.55 -7.05 43.25
CA ASN A 26 -4.03 -7.10 44.62
C ASN A 26 -2.74 -6.27 44.80
N MET A 27 -1.84 -6.29 43.82
CA MET A 27 -0.64 -5.45 43.85
C MET A 27 -0.99 -3.97 43.80
N LEU A 28 -1.87 -3.55 42.88
CA LEU A 28 -2.31 -2.16 42.75
C LEU A 28 -3.00 -1.65 44.01
N THR A 29 -3.90 -2.43 44.61
CA THR A 29 -4.57 -2.03 45.86
C THR A 29 -3.56 -1.85 47.00
N LYS A 30 -2.54 -2.72 47.11
CA LYS A 30 -1.43 -2.55 48.08
C LYS A 30 -0.56 -1.32 47.80
N LEU A 31 -0.49 -0.86 46.55
CA LEU A 31 0.22 0.36 46.17
C LEU A 31 -0.58 1.64 46.46
N GLY A 32 -1.87 1.53 46.81
CA GLY A 32 -2.74 2.65 47.17
C GLY A 32 -3.76 3.04 46.10
N PHE A 33 -3.90 2.25 45.03
CA PHE A 33 -5.01 2.42 44.07
C PHE A 33 -6.33 2.00 44.71
N SER A 34 -7.41 2.70 44.40
CA SER A 34 -8.74 2.35 44.91
C SER A 34 -9.31 1.15 44.14
N ASP A 35 -9.66 0.09 44.86
CA ASP A 35 -10.22 -1.13 44.25
C ASP A 35 -11.48 -0.88 43.40
N LYS A 36 -12.28 0.14 43.77
CA LYS A 36 -13.49 0.55 43.04
C LYS A 36 -13.19 1.20 41.67
N ARG A 37 -11.96 1.65 41.46
CA ARG A 37 -11.48 2.29 40.22
C ARG A 37 -10.58 1.37 39.39
N ILE A 38 -10.49 0.09 39.77
CA ILE A 38 -9.80 -0.94 38.99
C ILE A 38 -10.83 -1.70 38.15
N TYR A 39 -10.80 -1.42 36.86
CA TYR A 39 -11.59 -2.08 35.83
C TYR A 39 -10.78 -3.23 35.23
N THR A 40 -11.46 -4.28 34.77
CA THR A 40 -10.81 -5.45 34.19
C THR A 40 -11.52 -5.89 32.91
N ALA A 41 -10.74 -6.33 31.94
CA ALA A 41 -11.22 -6.94 30.70
C ALA A 41 -10.40 -8.19 30.40
N ARG A 42 -11.06 -9.23 29.88
CA ARG A 42 -10.38 -10.49 29.53
C ARG A 42 -9.81 -10.52 28.12
N LEU A 43 -10.28 -9.62 27.25
CA LEU A 43 -9.95 -9.56 25.83
C LEU A 43 -10.00 -8.10 25.35
N ALA A 44 -9.28 -7.79 24.27
CA ALA A 44 -9.28 -6.47 23.65
C ALA A 44 -10.68 -5.90 23.36
N LYS A 45 -11.58 -6.72 22.78
CA LYS A 45 -12.96 -6.29 22.44
C LYS A 45 -13.78 -5.84 23.66
N LEU A 46 -13.46 -6.34 24.86
CA LEU A 46 -14.13 -5.97 26.11
C LEU A 46 -13.49 -4.75 26.77
N ALA A 47 -12.23 -4.45 26.46
CA ALA A 47 -11.51 -3.30 27.00
C ALA A 47 -11.97 -1.98 26.36
N ILE A 48 -12.30 -1.99 25.06
CA ILE A 48 -12.67 -0.78 24.31
C ILE A 48 -13.92 -0.09 24.91
N PRO A 49 -15.05 -0.77 25.17
CA PRO A 49 -16.22 -0.11 25.78
C PRO A 49 -15.94 0.48 27.17
N ILE A 50 -15.06 -0.15 27.95
CA ILE A 50 -14.66 0.36 29.26
C ILE A 50 -13.85 1.66 29.09
N ALA A 51 -12.86 1.65 28.20
CA ALA A 51 -12.05 2.84 27.90
C ALA A 51 -12.87 3.99 27.30
N HIS A 52 -14.00 3.69 26.65
CA HIS A 52 -14.94 4.69 26.14
C HIS A 52 -15.80 5.30 27.26
N ASN A 53 -16.32 4.49 28.17
CA ASN A 53 -17.24 4.94 29.22
C ASN A 53 -16.52 5.57 30.41
N GLU A 54 -15.30 5.15 30.67
CA GLU A 54 -14.52 5.54 31.83
C GLU A 54 -13.29 6.32 31.40
N ARG A 55 -13.01 7.42 32.11
CA ARG A 55 -11.77 8.18 31.97
C ARG A 55 -10.61 7.36 32.55
N ILE A 56 -10.03 6.46 31.76
CA ILE A 56 -8.88 5.64 32.18
C ILE A 56 -7.61 6.49 32.23
N ASP A 57 -6.78 6.27 33.25
CA ASP A 57 -5.50 6.96 33.44
C ASP A 57 -4.30 6.01 33.29
N LEU A 58 -4.48 4.73 33.63
CA LEU A 58 -3.46 3.70 33.53
C LEU A 58 -4.07 2.44 32.90
N ILE A 59 -3.48 1.98 31.80
CA ILE A 59 -3.83 0.72 31.16
C ILE A 59 -2.66 -0.25 31.35
N ILE A 60 -2.93 -1.40 31.95
CA ILE A 60 -1.98 -2.52 32.05
C ILE A 60 -2.51 -3.63 31.17
N CYS A 61 -1.84 -3.87 30.05
CA CYS A 61 -2.33 -4.70 28.97
C CYS A 61 -1.38 -5.87 28.74
N ASP A 62 -1.89 -7.10 28.74
CA ASP A 62 -1.11 -8.24 28.27
C ASP A 62 -0.88 -8.18 26.75
N TYR A 63 0.29 -8.65 26.31
CA TYR A 63 0.61 -8.68 24.89
C TYR A 63 -0.18 -9.73 24.13
N ASN A 64 -0.47 -10.90 24.72
CA ASN A 64 -1.03 -12.05 24.01
C ASN A 64 -2.27 -12.64 24.70
N PHE A 65 -3.46 -12.27 24.22
CA PHE A 65 -4.72 -12.82 24.72
C PHE A 65 -5.10 -14.19 24.12
N GLY A 66 -4.23 -14.82 23.32
CA GLY A 66 -4.43 -16.13 22.70
C GLY A 66 -5.43 -16.19 21.53
N ARG A 67 -6.44 -15.32 21.48
CA ARG A 67 -7.42 -15.21 20.37
C ARG A 67 -7.84 -13.77 20.10
N GLY A 68 -8.13 -13.48 18.84
CA GLY A 68 -8.56 -12.15 18.39
C GLY A 68 -7.40 -11.16 18.33
N MET A 69 -7.69 -9.87 18.58
CA MET A 69 -6.66 -8.84 18.65
C MET A 69 -5.67 -9.13 19.77
N ASN A 70 -4.39 -8.79 19.58
CA ASN A 70 -3.38 -8.82 20.63
C ASN A 70 -3.24 -7.46 21.34
N GLY A 71 -2.38 -7.35 22.35
CA GLY A 71 -2.19 -6.12 23.12
C GLY A 71 -1.63 -4.94 22.30
N LYS A 72 -0.82 -5.23 21.27
CA LYS A 72 -0.32 -4.24 20.31
C LYS A 72 -1.48 -3.64 19.51
N GLN A 73 -2.34 -4.49 18.97
CA GLN A 73 -3.51 -4.07 18.20
C GLN A 73 -4.50 -3.31 19.07
N LEU A 74 -4.73 -3.73 20.32
CA LEU A 74 -5.56 -2.96 21.25
C LEU A 74 -5.01 -1.56 21.47
N PHE A 75 -3.69 -1.39 21.60
CA PHE A 75 -3.09 -0.07 21.73
C PHE A 75 -3.35 0.81 20.49
N GLU A 76 -3.20 0.24 19.29
CA GLU A 76 -3.49 0.91 18.02
C GLU A 76 -4.99 1.28 17.90
N GLU A 77 -5.91 0.39 18.32
CA GLU A 77 -7.36 0.67 18.38
C GLU A 77 -7.67 1.85 19.32
N LEU A 78 -7.13 1.83 20.53
CA LEU A 78 -7.39 2.87 21.53
C LEU A 78 -6.82 4.23 21.07
N LYS A 79 -5.69 4.24 20.37
CA LYS A 79 -5.16 5.45 19.72
C LYS A 79 -6.08 5.94 18.61
N TYR A 80 -6.51 5.05 17.70
CA TYR A 80 -7.40 5.39 16.60
C TYR A 80 -8.72 6.00 17.10
N LEU A 81 -9.31 5.41 18.14
CA LEU A 81 -10.54 5.87 18.78
C LEU A 81 -10.33 7.10 19.70
N LYS A 82 -9.11 7.63 19.80
CA LYS A 82 -8.73 8.75 20.68
C LYS A 82 -9.09 8.52 22.17
N LEU A 83 -9.01 7.26 22.61
CA LEU A 83 -9.29 6.84 23.99
C LEU A 83 -8.05 6.90 24.89
N ILE A 84 -6.85 7.09 24.30
CA ILE A 84 -5.61 7.35 25.04
C ILE A 84 -5.37 8.86 25.03
N ARG A 85 -5.47 9.47 26.21
CA ARG A 85 -5.16 10.89 26.39
C ARG A 85 -3.66 11.13 26.57
N PRO A 86 -3.16 12.36 26.45
CA PRO A 86 -1.75 12.69 26.63
C PRO A 86 -1.20 12.24 27.99
N ASP A 87 -2.03 12.32 29.05
CA ASP A 87 -1.74 11.92 30.43
C ASP A 87 -1.98 10.42 30.73
N THR A 88 -2.53 9.66 29.78
CA THR A 88 -2.79 8.23 29.95
C THR A 88 -1.48 7.45 29.82
N ILE A 89 -1.28 6.50 30.74
CA ILE A 89 -0.12 5.61 30.75
C ILE A 89 -0.54 4.25 30.21
N PHE A 90 0.19 3.74 29.21
CA PHE A 90 0.01 2.39 28.70
C PHE A 90 1.22 1.51 29.02
N ILE A 91 1.02 0.55 29.91
CA ILE A 91 2.04 -0.45 30.27
C ILE A 91 1.69 -1.77 29.60
N LEU A 92 2.60 -2.26 28.78
CA LEU A 92 2.46 -3.56 28.17
C LEU A 92 3.14 -4.64 29.02
N VAL A 93 2.47 -5.76 29.21
CA VAL A 93 2.95 -6.88 30.01
C VAL A 93 3.05 -8.10 29.10
N THR A 94 4.11 -8.89 29.21
CA THR A 94 4.25 -10.12 28.41
C THR A 94 4.91 -11.23 29.22
N GLY A 95 4.49 -12.47 29.02
CA GLY A 95 5.19 -13.65 29.54
C GLY A 95 6.30 -14.18 28.64
N GLU A 96 6.43 -13.63 27.44
CA GLU A 96 7.37 -14.12 26.45
C GLU A 96 8.55 -13.16 26.29
N SER A 97 9.76 -13.69 26.48
CA SER A 97 11.03 -12.96 26.39
C SER A 97 11.73 -13.15 25.03
N SER A 98 11.01 -13.64 24.02
CA SER A 98 11.58 -13.85 22.69
C SER A 98 12.01 -12.51 22.07
N ALA A 99 13.11 -12.53 21.33
CA ALA A 99 13.66 -11.32 20.73
C ALA A 99 12.69 -10.68 19.73
N SER A 100 11.84 -11.47 19.05
CA SER A 100 10.79 -10.98 18.15
C SER A 100 9.76 -10.14 18.89
N ILE A 101 9.24 -10.63 20.02
CA ILE A 101 8.26 -9.87 20.82
C ILE A 101 8.90 -8.63 21.43
N VAL A 102 10.10 -8.73 22.00
CA VAL A 102 10.77 -7.55 22.56
C VAL A 102 10.95 -6.45 21.48
N ARG A 103 11.34 -6.82 20.26
CA ARG A 103 11.42 -5.87 19.14
C ARG A 103 10.05 -5.28 18.77
N ALA A 104 9.00 -6.09 18.73
CA ALA A 104 7.64 -5.64 18.47
C ALA A 104 7.15 -4.61 19.51
N ILE A 105 7.50 -4.83 20.78
CA ILE A 105 7.19 -3.90 21.88
C ILE A 105 7.97 -2.59 21.73
N ILE A 106 9.26 -2.67 21.38
CA ILE A 106 10.10 -1.49 21.14
C ILE A 106 9.54 -0.66 19.97
N GLU A 107 9.10 -1.32 18.91
CA GLU A 107 8.50 -0.68 17.74
C GLU A 107 7.16 0.00 18.07
N LEU A 108 6.33 -0.63 18.91
CA LEU A 108 5.07 -0.07 19.39
C LEU A 108 5.25 1.21 20.23
N LYS A 109 6.42 1.35 20.88
CA LYS A 109 6.77 2.48 21.77
C LYS A 109 5.70 2.74 22.85
N PRO A 110 5.32 1.73 23.68
CA PRO A 110 4.46 1.97 24.83
C PRO A 110 5.18 2.83 25.88
N ASP A 111 4.46 3.32 26.88
CA ASP A 111 5.08 4.10 27.95
C ASP A 111 6.08 3.26 28.74
N GLU A 112 5.68 2.04 29.10
CA GLU A 112 6.52 1.08 29.79
C GLU A 112 6.17 -0.34 29.33
N TYR A 113 7.09 -1.28 29.57
CA TYR A 113 6.78 -2.69 29.44
C TYR A 113 7.35 -3.51 30.61
N LEU A 114 6.72 -4.66 30.88
CA LEU A 114 7.09 -5.57 31.97
C LEU A 114 7.07 -7.03 31.50
N LEU A 115 8.13 -7.76 31.84
CA LEU A 115 8.22 -9.21 31.63
C LEU A 115 7.67 -9.96 32.85
N LYS A 116 6.74 -10.89 32.64
CA LYS A 116 6.20 -11.80 33.67
C LYS A 116 7.23 -12.90 33.99
N PRO A 117 7.40 -13.31 35.26
CA PRO A 117 6.76 -12.75 36.46
C PRO A 117 7.47 -11.48 36.97
N PHE A 118 6.70 -10.55 37.55
CA PHE A 118 7.21 -9.36 38.23
C PHE A 118 6.54 -9.22 39.60
N ASN A 119 7.18 -8.43 40.49
CA ASN A 119 6.69 -8.16 41.83
C ASN A 119 6.09 -6.74 41.94
N SER A 120 5.46 -6.45 43.08
CA SER A 120 4.85 -5.14 43.34
C SER A 120 5.86 -3.98 43.32
N ILE A 121 7.13 -4.23 43.67
CA ILE A 121 8.18 -3.22 43.67
C ILE A 121 8.49 -2.78 42.24
N LYS A 122 8.76 -3.73 41.33
CA LYS A 122 9.01 -3.43 39.91
C LYS A 122 7.80 -2.76 39.25
N LEU A 123 6.58 -3.23 39.55
CA LEU A 123 5.35 -2.62 39.04
C LEU A 123 5.22 -1.16 39.52
N LYS A 124 5.44 -0.91 40.82
CA LYS A 124 5.42 0.44 41.40
C LYS A 124 6.44 1.36 40.73
N GLU A 125 7.66 0.88 40.53
CA GLU A 125 8.74 1.64 39.90
C GLU A 125 8.35 2.09 38.49
N ARG A 126 7.87 1.16 37.65
CA ARG A 126 7.42 1.46 36.27
C ARG A 126 6.28 2.46 36.25
N ILE A 127 5.24 2.23 37.04
CA ILE A 127 4.10 3.16 37.15
C ILE A 127 4.57 4.54 37.60
N SER A 128 5.38 4.62 38.66
CA SER A 128 5.84 5.91 39.21
C SER A 128 6.71 6.68 38.23
N THR A 129 7.59 6.00 37.51
CA THR A 129 8.44 6.60 36.47
C THR A 129 7.60 7.10 35.31
N ALA A 130 6.63 6.31 34.83
CA ALA A 130 5.72 6.73 33.77
C ALA A 130 4.88 7.94 34.16
N ILE A 131 4.31 7.96 35.38
CA ILE A 131 3.56 9.10 35.91
C ILE A 131 4.41 10.37 35.94
N ARG A 132 5.63 10.29 36.50
CA ARG A 132 6.54 11.45 36.55
C ARG A 132 6.85 11.99 35.16
N ARG A 133 7.19 11.11 34.21
CA ARG A 133 7.52 11.49 32.83
C ARG A 133 6.32 12.13 32.13
N LYS A 134 5.15 11.51 32.21
CA LYS A 134 3.91 12.01 31.59
C LYS A 134 3.50 13.37 32.12
N ASN A 135 3.62 13.58 33.43
CA ASN A 135 3.32 14.88 34.05
C ASN A 135 4.35 15.96 33.66
N ALA A 136 5.65 15.62 33.64
CA ALA A 136 6.70 16.57 33.29
C ALA A 136 6.64 17.00 31.82
N LEU A 137 6.29 16.07 30.92
CA LEU A 137 6.29 16.30 29.47
C LEU A 137 4.88 16.47 28.88
N LEU A 138 3.88 16.80 29.72
CA LEU A 138 2.48 16.84 29.31
C LEU A 138 2.24 17.76 28.10
N ALA A 139 2.84 18.96 28.09
CA ALA A 139 2.69 19.93 27.00
C ALA A 139 3.20 19.39 25.65
N ILE A 140 4.27 18.59 25.66
CA ILE A 140 4.80 17.94 24.45
C ILE A 140 3.82 16.85 23.97
N TYR A 141 3.32 16.01 24.87
CA TYR A 141 2.35 14.96 24.51
C TYR A 141 1.01 15.52 24.03
N GLU A 142 0.56 16.66 24.57
CA GLU A 142 -0.64 17.37 24.11
C GLU A 142 -0.46 17.91 22.68
N ALA A 143 0.67 18.56 22.42
CA ALA A 143 1.03 19.05 21.08
C ALA A 143 1.13 17.90 20.06
N GLU A 144 1.77 16.79 20.42
CA GLU A 144 1.86 15.60 19.57
C GLU A 144 0.46 15.05 19.22
N LEU A 145 -0.43 14.90 20.22
CA LEU A 145 -1.77 14.37 19.99
C LEU A 145 -2.63 15.29 19.11
N GLN A 146 -2.44 16.60 19.23
CA GLN A 146 -3.14 17.61 18.42
C GLN A 146 -2.51 17.81 17.03
N ASN A 147 -1.39 17.13 16.74
CA ASN A 147 -0.55 17.37 15.56
C ASN A 147 -0.08 18.83 15.41
N ASP A 148 0.05 19.56 16.53
CA ASP A 148 0.57 20.93 16.54
C ASP A 148 2.08 20.92 16.78
N SER A 149 2.82 20.81 15.68
CA SER A 149 4.29 20.73 15.72
C SER A 149 4.94 22.04 16.19
N GLN A 150 4.26 23.19 16.03
CA GLN A 150 4.80 24.48 16.46
C GLN A 150 4.68 24.65 17.97
N ALA A 151 3.51 24.34 18.54
CA ALA A 151 3.34 24.30 19.99
C ALA A 151 4.27 23.27 20.65
N GLY A 152 4.48 22.13 19.99
CA GLY A 152 5.40 21.09 20.45
C GLY A 152 6.85 21.57 20.53
N LEU A 153 7.32 22.34 19.54
CA LEU A 153 8.67 22.90 19.54
C LEU A 153 8.87 23.92 20.67
N MET A 154 7.87 24.80 20.89
CA MET A 154 7.89 25.74 22.01
C MET A 154 7.94 25.01 23.36
N ALA A 155 7.15 23.95 23.53
CA ALA A 155 7.17 23.14 24.74
C ALA A 155 8.53 22.46 24.96
N CYS A 156 9.22 22.02 23.89
CA CYS A 156 10.58 21.49 24.01
C CYS A 156 11.57 22.55 24.51
N ASP A 157 11.48 23.78 24.04
CA ASP A 157 12.34 24.89 24.51
C ASP A 157 12.09 25.25 25.96
N ASP A 158 10.81 25.30 26.36
CA ASP A 158 10.42 25.63 27.73
C ASP A 158 10.82 24.53 28.72
N LEU A 159 10.71 23.25 28.35
CA LEU A 159 10.92 22.13 29.28
C LEU A 159 12.37 21.67 29.42
N THR A 160 13.20 21.78 28.37
CA THR A 160 14.60 21.31 28.41
C THR A 160 15.41 21.87 29.59
N PRO A 161 15.32 23.17 29.96
CA PRO A 161 16.06 23.72 31.09
C PRO A 161 15.61 23.18 32.46
N PHE A 162 14.32 22.85 32.62
CA PHE A 162 13.75 22.44 33.91
C PHE A 162 13.74 20.91 34.12
N HIS A 163 13.85 20.14 33.04
CA HIS A 163 13.81 18.67 33.07
C HIS A 163 15.01 18.03 32.34
N PRO A 164 16.26 18.29 32.78
CA PRO A 164 17.45 17.75 32.14
C PRO A 164 17.50 16.21 32.15
N GLU A 165 16.84 15.55 33.09
CA GLU A 165 16.70 14.09 33.16
C GLU A 165 15.95 13.49 31.95
N TYR A 166 15.14 14.31 31.26
CA TYR A 166 14.39 13.90 30.06
C TYR A 166 14.98 14.46 28.76
N PHE A 167 16.20 15.02 28.79
CA PHE A 167 16.86 15.65 27.64
C PHE A 167 16.73 14.84 26.34
N PHE A 168 17.16 13.58 26.32
CA PHE A 168 17.10 12.76 25.10
C PHE A 168 15.68 12.52 24.57
N ILE A 169 14.68 12.51 25.46
CA ILE A 169 13.28 12.33 25.07
C ILE A 169 12.74 13.63 24.47
N ILE A 170 13.03 14.77 25.11
CA ILE A 170 12.63 16.10 24.62
C ILE A 170 13.27 16.37 23.25
N GLU A 171 14.57 16.11 23.10
CA GLU A 171 15.27 16.32 21.83
C GLU A 171 14.77 15.38 20.71
N LYS A 172 14.32 14.17 21.06
CA LYS A 172 13.67 13.28 20.10
C LYS A 172 12.36 13.87 19.57
N PHE A 173 11.53 14.44 20.45
CA PHE A 173 10.31 15.14 20.06
C PHE A 173 10.61 16.42 19.27
N ARG A 174 11.61 17.20 19.69
CA ARG A 174 12.09 18.39 18.98
C ARG A 174 12.45 18.05 17.53
N ALA A 175 13.25 17.02 17.31
CA ALA A 175 13.65 16.60 15.95
C ALA A 175 12.46 16.12 15.11
N ASP A 176 11.53 15.37 15.72
CA ASP A 176 10.30 14.91 15.05
C ASP A 176 9.41 16.09 14.61
N PHE A 177 9.15 17.06 15.50
CA PHE A 177 8.39 18.27 15.18
C PHE A 177 9.06 19.11 14.09
N LEU A 178 10.38 19.28 14.13
CA LEU A 178 11.12 19.97 13.09
C LEU A 178 11.01 19.27 11.73
N THR A 179 11.02 17.93 11.73
CA THR A 179 10.85 17.13 10.51
C THR A 179 9.45 17.30 9.93
N ARG A 180 8.41 17.24 10.76
CA ARG A 180 7.01 17.49 10.34
C ARG A 180 6.81 18.90 9.78
N LEU A 181 7.50 19.90 10.35
CA LEU A 181 7.54 21.28 9.85
C LEU A 181 8.42 21.48 8.60
N GLN A 182 9.03 20.42 8.06
CA GLN A 182 9.96 20.48 6.93
C GLN A 182 11.20 21.34 7.19
N LEU A 183 11.55 21.57 8.46
CA LEU A 183 12.73 22.32 8.90
C LEU A 183 13.96 21.40 9.03
N HIS A 184 14.26 20.67 7.94
CA HIS A 184 15.28 19.61 7.90
C HIS A 184 16.66 20.08 8.33
N LYS A 185 17.06 21.32 8.00
CA LYS A 185 18.34 21.88 8.44
C LYS A 185 18.45 22.01 9.96
N GLN A 186 17.36 22.37 10.64
CA GLN A 186 17.34 22.48 12.09
C GLN A 186 17.30 21.10 12.74
N ALA A 187 16.53 20.17 12.16
CA ALA A 187 16.48 18.77 12.62
C ALA A 187 17.88 18.12 12.57
N LYS A 188 18.65 18.38 11.51
CA LYS A 188 20.05 17.92 11.37
C LYS A 188 20.92 18.36 12.56
N LEU A 189 20.87 19.65 12.92
CA LEU A 189 21.65 20.19 14.05
C LEU A 189 21.27 19.54 15.38
N VAL A 190 19.99 19.23 15.59
CA VAL A 190 19.53 18.52 16.79
C VAL A 190 20.16 17.13 16.86
N TYR A 191 20.13 16.37 15.76
CA TYR A 191 20.74 15.04 15.73
C TYR A 191 22.26 15.09 15.94
N GLU A 192 22.96 16.03 15.31
CA GLU A 192 24.41 16.20 15.47
C GLU A 192 24.79 16.50 16.93
N ASN A 193 24.11 17.43 17.60
CA ASN A 193 24.33 17.74 19.03
C ASN A 193 24.09 16.52 19.94
N ILE A 194 23.08 15.71 19.64
CA ILE A 194 22.83 14.48 20.40
C ILE A 194 23.97 13.49 20.22
N LEU A 195 24.46 13.31 18.99
CA LEU A 195 25.55 12.38 18.68
C LEU A 195 26.87 12.83 19.30
N GLU A 196 27.13 14.13 19.41
CA GLU A 196 28.28 14.67 20.16
C GLU A 196 28.22 14.29 21.65
N ARG A 197 27.02 14.28 22.25
CA ARG A 197 26.84 13.91 23.66
C ARG A 197 26.89 12.41 23.90
N LYS A 198 26.20 11.65 23.04
CA LYS A 198 26.11 10.19 23.12
C LYS A 198 25.68 9.61 21.79
N GLU A 199 26.48 8.71 21.25
CA GLU A 199 26.08 7.91 20.10
C GLU A 199 24.89 7.02 20.43
N VAL A 200 23.78 7.26 19.74
CA VAL A 200 22.53 6.50 19.88
C VAL A 200 21.92 6.24 18.51
N ASN A 201 21.46 5.00 18.27
CA ASN A 201 20.98 4.57 16.96
C ASN A 201 19.81 5.42 16.45
N TRP A 202 18.88 5.83 17.31
CA TRP A 202 17.72 6.61 16.89
C TRP A 202 18.13 8.00 16.33
N ALA A 203 19.20 8.61 16.84
CA ALA A 203 19.70 9.89 16.34
C ALA A 203 20.44 9.72 15.02
N LYS A 204 21.24 8.65 14.86
CA LYS A 204 21.86 8.30 13.56
C LYS A 204 20.79 8.00 12.50
N ILE A 205 19.73 7.27 12.85
CA ILE A 205 18.59 7.00 11.95
C ILE A 205 17.89 8.30 11.52
N GLY A 206 17.57 9.17 12.49
CA GLY A 206 16.94 10.45 12.21
C GLY A 206 17.82 11.36 11.34
N LEU A 207 19.13 11.40 11.60
CA LEU A 207 20.10 12.11 10.79
C LEU A 207 20.13 11.58 9.35
N ALA A 208 20.19 10.27 9.14
CA ALA A 208 20.17 9.66 7.81
C ALA A 208 18.92 10.06 7.02
N ASN A 209 17.73 9.95 7.62
CA ASN A 209 16.48 10.37 6.98
C ASN A 209 16.46 11.88 6.63
N THR A 210 17.02 12.71 7.53
CA THR A 210 17.11 14.16 7.32
C THR A 210 18.08 14.52 6.20
N LEU A 211 19.23 13.83 6.11
CA LEU A 211 20.22 14.02 5.05
C LEU A 211 19.64 13.71 3.67
N VAL A 212 18.87 12.63 3.53
CA VAL A 212 18.18 12.34 2.27
C VAL A 212 17.19 13.45 1.90
N SER A 213 16.45 13.95 2.89
CA SER A 213 15.51 15.06 2.68
C SER A 213 16.20 16.37 2.27
N LEU A 214 17.47 16.55 2.65
CA LEU A 214 18.33 17.67 2.25
C LEU A 214 19.02 17.45 0.90
N GLY A 215 18.96 16.25 0.34
CA GLY A 215 19.64 15.87 -0.91
C GLY A 215 21.06 15.31 -0.73
N ASP A 216 21.54 15.17 0.52
CA ASP A 216 22.87 14.65 0.86
C ASP A 216 22.86 13.10 0.87
N THR A 217 22.60 12.49 -0.29
CA THR A 217 22.33 11.04 -0.41
C THR A 217 23.53 10.16 -0.09
N GLU A 218 24.75 10.57 -0.46
CA GLU A 218 25.97 9.81 -0.20
C GLU A 218 26.23 9.64 1.31
N GLN A 219 26.15 10.73 2.07
CA GLN A 219 26.33 10.70 3.52
C GLN A 219 25.24 9.86 4.21
N ALA A 220 24.00 9.95 3.72
CA ALA A 220 22.91 9.13 4.24
C ALA A 220 23.18 7.63 4.03
N HIS A 221 23.65 7.24 2.84
CA HIS A 221 24.00 5.84 2.55
C HIS A 221 25.17 5.33 3.40
N GLU A 222 26.20 6.16 3.60
CA GLU A 222 27.33 5.80 4.46
C GLU A 222 26.88 5.54 5.90
N LEU A 223 26.04 6.43 6.45
CA LEU A 223 25.50 6.31 7.79
C LEU A 223 24.58 5.09 7.95
N VAL A 224 23.74 4.81 6.94
CA VAL A 224 22.88 3.61 6.92
C VAL A 224 23.71 2.33 6.87
N ARG A 225 24.78 2.30 6.07
CA ARG A 225 25.69 1.16 5.99
C ARG A 225 26.35 0.89 7.34
N GLU A 226 26.89 1.92 7.99
CA GLU A 226 27.47 1.82 9.33
C GLU A 226 26.45 1.28 10.34
N LEU A 227 25.21 1.78 10.30
CA LEU A 227 24.12 1.31 11.16
C LEU A 227 23.78 -0.17 10.92
N LEU A 228 23.75 -0.61 9.66
CA LEU A 228 23.46 -2.00 9.30
C LEU A 228 24.58 -2.95 9.71
N GLU A 229 25.85 -2.51 9.64
CA GLU A 229 27.01 -3.28 10.11
C GLU A 229 26.98 -3.44 11.64
N ASN A 230 26.71 -2.34 12.36
CA ASN A 230 26.69 -2.33 13.82
C ASN A 230 25.42 -2.95 14.44
N SER A 231 24.29 -2.91 13.73
CA SER A 231 22.98 -3.31 14.25
C SER A 231 22.12 -3.99 13.18
N PRO A 232 22.56 -5.13 12.60
CA PRO A 232 21.89 -5.75 11.45
C PRO A 232 20.48 -6.24 11.76
N ASN A 233 20.19 -6.59 13.02
CA ASN A 233 18.88 -7.10 13.46
C ASN A 233 18.00 -6.03 14.11
N ASN A 234 18.29 -4.74 13.88
CA ASN A 234 17.46 -3.63 14.33
C ASN A 234 16.43 -3.27 13.26
N VAL A 235 15.16 -3.26 13.65
CA VAL A 235 14.02 -3.00 12.78
C VAL A 235 14.00 -1.55 12.31
N GLU A 236 14.21 -0.59 13.20
CA GLU A 236 14.23 0.84 12.85
C GLU A 236 15.38 1.17 11.88
N VAL A 237 16.52 0.47 11.99
CA VAL A 237 17.63 0.60 11.03
C VAL A 237 17.23 0.06 9.64
N ARG A 238 16.53 -1.08 9.59
CA ARG A 238 16.04 -1.65 8.32
C ARG A 238 14.98 -0.76 7.68
N ASP A 239 14.06 -0.21 8.48
CA ASP A 239 13.04 0.73 8.00
C ASP A 239 13.70 2.04 7.49
N CYS A 240 14.75 2.52 8.16
CA CYS A 240 15.57 3.65 7.68
C CYS A 240 16.24 3.34 6.33
N ALA A 241 16.91 2.19 6.21
CA ALA A 241 17.53 1.78 4.95
C ALA A 241 16.51 1.67 3.81
N ALA A 242 15.31 1.16 4.10
CA ALA A 242 14.23 1.13 3.13
C ALA A 242 13.79 2.54 2.71
N ASN A 243 13.66 3.47 3.66
CA ASN A 243 13.31 4.85 3.35
C ASN A 243 14.34 5.56 2.46
N VAL A 244 15.63 5.41 2.78
CA VAL A 244 16.73 5.94 1.95
C VAL A 244 16.67 5.37 0.54
N ASN A 245 16.51 4.04 0.41
CA ASN A 245 16.41 3.39 -0.89
C ASN A 245 15.17 3.84 -1.68
N MET A 246 14.01 4.01 -1.03
CA MET A 246 12.80 4.53 -1.70
C MET A 246 13.02 5.92 -2.27
N LEU A 247 13.60 6.84 -1.48
CA LEU A 247 13.85 8.21 -1.89
C LEU A 247 14.92 8.29 -3.00
N ASN A 248 15.88 7.37 -3.02
CA ASN A 248 16.89 7.22 -4.07
C ASN A 248 16.41 6.39 -5.28
N ARG A 249 15.13 6.03 -5.33
CA ARG A 249 14.50 5.24 -6.41
C ARG A 249 15.03 3.81 -6.57
N GLU A 250 15.62 3.25 -5.51
CA GLU A 250 16.11 1.87 -5.41
C GLU A 250 15.03 0.97 -4.79
N ILE A 251 13.87 0.88 -5.43
CA ILE A 251 12.68 0.22 -4.86
C ILE A 251 12.89 -1.27 -4.51
N PRO A 252 13.58 -2.09 -5.33
CA PRO A 252 13.86 -3.48 -4.97
C PRO A 252 14.69 -3.61 -3.68
N GLY A 253 15.62 -2.68 -3.45
CA GLY A 253 16.39 -2.60 -2.22
C GLY A 253 15.51 -2.28 -1.02
N ALA A 254 14.58 -1.33 -1.17
CA ALA A 254 13.62 -0.99 -0.12
C ALA A 254 12.73 -2.17 0.27
N ILE A 255 12.15 -2.87 -0.72
CA ILE A 255 11.33 -4.08 -0.50
C ILE A 255 12.13 -5.13 0.29
N LYS A 256 13.40 -5.37 -0.10
CA LYS A 256 14.26 -6.33 0.59
C LYS A 256 14.46 -5.99 2.07
N HIS A 257 14.75 -4.72 2.40
CA HIS A 257 14.94 -4.31 3.79
C HIS A 257 13.66 -4.44 4.61
N LEU A 258 12.50 -4.06 4.06
CA LEU A 258 11.21 -4.20 4.73
C LEU A 258 10.81 -5.67 4.94
N ALA A 259 11.02 -6.53 3.94
CA ALA A 259 10.78 -7.97 4.07
C ALA A 259 11.67 -8.59 5.15
N LEU A 260 12.95 -8.16 5.23
CA LEU A 260 13.85 -8.58 6.31
C LEU A 260 13.41 -8.05 7.68
N ALA A 261 12.80 -6.86 7.75
CA ALA A 261 12.23 -6.32 8.98
C ALA A 261 10.98 -7.12 9.43
N ASN A 262 10.10 -7.53 8.50
CA ASN A 262 8.97 -8.41 8.82
C ASN A 262 9.41 -9.79 9.32
N LYS A 263 10.55 -10.32 8.84
CA LYS A 263 11.14 -11.55 9.40
C LYS A 263 11.65 -11.38 10.84
N LEU A 264 11.99 -10.16 11.26
CA LEU A 264 12.44 -9.89 12.63
C LEU A 264 11.26 -9.62 13.57
N VAL A 265 10.24 -8.92 13.08
CA VAL A 265 9.01 -8.59 13.78
C VAL A 265 7.83 -8.86 12.85
N GLU A 266 7.15 -9.96 13.11
CA GLU A 266 5.93 -10.33 12.41
C GLU A 266 4.75 -9.46 12.87
N GLY A 267 3.73 -9.32 12.02
CA GLY A 267 2.49 -8.64 12.39
C GLY A 267 2.54 -7.11 12.38
N ASN A 268 3.49 -6.50 11.67
CA ASN A 268 3.41 -5.07 11.35
C ASN A 268 2.54 -4.86 10.09
N SER A 269 1.32 -4.36 10.30
CA SER A 269 0.37 -4.07 9.23
C SER A 269 0.80 -2.92 8.31
N GLU A 270 1.42 -1.87 8.85
CA GLU A 270 1.86 -0.72 8.05
C GLU A 270 2.99 -1.12 7.10
N ARG A 271 3.92 -1.95 7.58
CA ARG A 271 5.02 -2.47 6.76
C ARG A 271 4.52 -3.35 5.63
N GLU A 272 3.56 -4.23 5.90
CA GLU A 272 2.92 -5.04 4.84
C GLU A 272 2.30 -4.13 3.76
N LEU A 273 1.55 -3.10 4.15
CA LEU A 273 0.93 -2.19 3.19
C LEU A 273 1.96 -1.39 2.36
N VAL A 274 3.06 -0.97 2.97
CA VAL A 274 4.17 -0.32 2.26
C VAL A 274 4.76 -1.27 1.22
N ILE A 275 5.05 -2.52 1.59
CA ILE A 275 5.58 -3.52 0.66
C ILE A 275 4.62 -3.72 -0.51
N VAL A 276 3.32 -3.80 -0.27
CA VAL A 276 2.31 -3.91 -1.35
C VAL A 276 2.43 -2.75 -2.33
N ASN A 277 2.48 -1.51 -1.85
CA ASN A 277 2.59 -0.34 -2.71
C ASN A 277 3.88 -0.36 -3.55
N LEU A 278 5.01 -0.77 -2.95
CA LEU A 278 6.29 -0.87 -3.64
C LEU A 278 6.33 -2.02 -4.66
N CYS A 279 5.75 -3.18 -4.34
CA CYS A 279 5.62 -4.29 -5.27
C CYS A 279 4.77 -3.90 -6.49
N LEU A 280 3.65 -3.18 -6.27
CA LEU A 280 2.85 -2.63 -7.38
C LEU A 280 3.64 -1.62 -8.22
N ALA A 281 4.48 -0.78 -7.61
CA ALA A 281 5.33 0.17 -8.31
C ALA A 281 6.37 -0.52 -9.22
N GLU A 282 6.86 -1.68 -8.82
CA GLU A 282 7.80 -2.51 -9.59
C GLU A 282 7.11 -3.55 -10.49
N ASN A 283 5.78 -3.46 -10.67
CA ASN A 283 4.97 -4.41 -11.44
C ASN A 283 5.01 -5.87 -10.93
N ASP A 284 5.40 -6.09 -9.66
CA ASP A 284 5.32 -7.39 -8.98
C ASP A 284 3.94 -7.59 -8.33
N TYR A 285 2.94 -7.80 -9.18
CA TYR A 285 1.54 -7.97 -8.77
C TYR A 285 1.33 -9.23 -7.91
N PHE A 286 2.14 -10.27 -8.09
CA PHE A 286 2.00 -11.52 -7.34
C PHE A 286 2.40 -11.33 -5.87
N SER A 287 3.58 -10.76 -5.63
CA SER A 287 4.04 -10.48 -4.26
C SER A 287 3.13 -9.43 -3.60
N ALA A 288 2.67 -8.42 -4.34
CA ALA A 288 1.70 -7.45 -3.84
C ALA A 288 0.43 -8.11 -3.30
N LEU A 289 -0.14 -9.10 -4.01
CA LEU A 289 -1.33 -9.81 -3.54
C LEU A 289 -1.05 -10.65 -2.28
N GLN A 290 0.10 -11.31 -2.21
CA GLN A 290 0.49 -12.10 -1.03
C GLN A 290 0.62 -11.23 0.23
N HIS A 291 1.34 -10.11 0.11
CA HIS A 291 1.50 -9.15 1.21
C HIS A 291 0.17 -8.48 1.60
N TYR A 292 -0.74 -8.24 0.64
CA TYR A 292 -2.05 -7.70 0.97
C TYR A 292 -2.95 -8.71 1.70
N HIS A 293 -2.83 -10.01 1.41
CA HIS A 293 -3.49 -11.04 2.20
C HIS A 293 -2.95 -11.08 3.63
N ALA A 294 -1.64 -10.99 3.82
CA ALA A 294 -1.03 -10.89 5.14
C ALA A 294 -1.53 -9.63 5.90
N TYR A 295 -1.62 -8.49 5.21
CA TYR A 295 -2.21 -7.26 5.75
C TYR A 295 -3.65 -7.49 6.24
N MET A 296 -4.50 -8.16 5.45
CA MET A 296 -5.89 -8.44 5.82
C MET A 296 -5.99 -9.39 7.02
N GLU A 297 -5.16 -10.43 7.07
CA GLU A 297 -5.13 -11.39 8.19
C GLU A 297 -4.68 -10.75 9.50
N ILE A 298 -3.63 -9.92 9.45
CA ILE A 298 -3.18 -9.15 10.61
C ILE A 298 -4.33 -8.28 11.12
N ASN A 299 -5.04 -7.60 10.22
CA ASN A 299 -6.06 -6.61 10.59
C ASN A 299 -7.47 -7.16 10.78
N LYS A 300 -7.70 -8.48 10.71
CA LYS A 300 -9.04 -9.07 10.65
C LYS A 300 -10.03 -8.57 11.72
N ASP A 301 -9.54 -8.30 12.93
CA ASP A 301 -10.31 -7.85 14.10
C ASP A 301 -10.06 -6.37 14.47
N THR A 302 -9.37 -5.60 13.63
CA THR A 302 -8.97 -4.21 13.88
C THR A 302 -9.80 -3.21 13.05
N TYR A 303 -9.73 -1.92 13.39
CA TYR A 303 -10.36 -0.82 12.65
C TYR A 303 -9.88 -0.72 11.19
N ARG A 304 -8.69 -1.28 10.89
CA ARG A 304 -8.11 -1.26 9.54
C ARG A 304 -8.82 -2.24 8.59
N ASN A 305 -9.50 -3.28 9.09
CA ASN A 305 -10.35 -4.15 8.25
C ASN A 305 -11.72 -3.51 8.00
N ASN A 306 -11.69 -2.34 7.39
CA ASN A 306 -12.87 -1.57 7.01
C ASN A 306 -13.28 -1.86 5.54
N MET A 307 -14.31 -1.17 5.06
CA MET A 307 -14.81 -1.37 3.69
C MET A 307 -13.75 -1.04 2.63
N TYR A 308 -12.96 0.01 2.82
CA TYR A 308 -11.90 0.42 1.89
C TYR A 308 -10.80 -0.64 1.77
N ALA A 309 -10.43 -1.30 2.87
CA ALA A 309 -9.48 -2.42 2.81
C ALA A 309 -10.00 -3.59 1.96
N LYS A 310 -11.29 -3.92 2.07
CA LYS A 310 -11.92 -4.95 1.24
C LYS A 310 -11.99 -4.54 -0.23
N LEU A 311 -12.31 -3.28 -0.51
CA LEU A 311 -12.33 -2.74 -1.87
C LEU A 311 -10.92 -2.78 -2.49
N ASN A 312 -9.90 -2.41 -1.73
CA ASN A 312 -8.50 -2.47 -2.15
C ASN A 312 -8.04 -3.89 -2.47
N LEU A 313 -8.47 -4.91 -1.71
CA LEU A 313 -8.22 -6.30 -2.07
C LEU A 313 -8.79 -6.63 -3.46
N ILE A 314 -10.02 -6.19 -3.75
CA ILE A 314 -10.64 -6.38 -5.07
C ILE A 314 -9.81 -5.70 -6.16
N ARG A 315 -9.30 -4.48 -5.91
CA ARG A 315 -8.44 -3.76 -6.87
C ARG A 315 -7.19 -4.57 -7.22
N ILE A 316 -6.48 -5.07 -6.20
CA ILE A 316 -5.26 -5.84 -6.38
C ILE A 316 -5.54 -7.14 -7.13
N LEU A 317 -6.62 -7.85 -6.79
CA LEU A 317 -7.06 -9.04 -7.54
C LEU A 317 -7.29 -8.74 -9.03
N LEU A 318 -7.89 -7.59 -9.34
CA LEU A 318 -8.12 -7.19 -10.73
C LEU A 318 -6.84 -6.76 -11.44
N TYR A 319 -5.90 -6.08 -10.75
CA TYR A 319 -4.56 -5.82 -11.31
C TYR A 319 -3.84 -7.12 -11.66
N CYS A 320 -3.88 -8.12 -10.77
CA CYS A 320 -3.33 -9.45 -11.02
C CYS A 320 -4.03 -10.14 -12.20
N THR A 321 -5.36 -10.02 -12.30
CA THR A 321 -6.14 -10.59 -13.43
C THR A 321 -5.66 -10.04 -14.77
N ARG A 322 -5.45 -8.72 -14.83
CA ARG A 322 -5.01 -8.04 -16.06
C ARG A 322 -3.56 -8.39 -16.43
N LYS A 323 -2.66 -8.39 -15.44
CA LYS A 323 -1.21 -8.40 -15.66
C LYS A 323 -0.57 -9.79 -15.61
N LEU A 324 -1.25 -10.77 -15.00
CA LEU A 324 -0.78 -12.16 -14.94
C LEU A 324 -1.59 -13.05 -15.88
N GLU A 325 -0.92 -13.87 -16.69
CA GLU A 325 -1.59 -14.75 -17.64
C GLU A 325 -2.40 -15.87 -16.96
N GLY A 326 -3.57 -16.20 -17.52
CA GLY A 326 -4.37 -17.35 -17.11
C GLY A 326 -5.12 -17.22 -15.78
N ARG A 327 -5.18 -16.02 -15.17
CA ARG A 327 -5.73 -15.82 -13.82
C ARG A 327 -7.25 -15.58 -13.73
N GLN A 328 -8.03 -16.39 -14.46
CA GLN A 328 -9.50 -16.32 -14.40
C GLN A 328 -10.06 -16.68 -13.01
N ASP A 329 -9.29 -17.42 -12.20
CA ASP A 329 -9.57 -17.69 -10.78
C ASP A 329 -9.68 -16.40 -9.96
N LEU A 330 -8.77 -15.45 -10.18
CA LEU A 330 -8.74 -14.18 -9.45
C LEU A 330 -9.91 -13.27 -9.85
N LEU A 331 -10.30 -13.26 -11.13
CA LEU A 331 -11.48 -12.53 -11.58
C LEU A 331 -12.76 -13.07 -10.90
N ALA A 332 -12.90 -14.39 -10.81
CA ALA A 332 -14.02 -15.02 -10.11
C ALA A 332 -14.04 -14.64 -8.62
N GLN A 333 -12.87 -14.63 -7.98
CA GLN A 333 -12.73 -14.20 -6.58
C GLN A 333 -13.10 -12.72 -6.40
N ALA A 334 -12.58 -11.82 -7.24
CA ALA A 334 -12.89 -10.40 -7.24
C ALA A 334 -14.40 -10.14 -7.39
N LYS A 335 -15.05 -10.82 -8.34
CA LYS A 335 -16.51 -10.74 -8.55
C LYS A 335 -17.32 -11.26 -7.37
N SER A 336 -16.86 -12.34 -6.73
CA SER A 336 -17.50 -12.88 -5.53
C SER A 336 -17.48 -11.87 -4.38
N LEU A 337 -16.30 -11.30 -4.11
CA LEU A 337 -16.13 -10.26 -3.08
C LEU A 337 -16.94 -9.00 -3.41
N TYR A 338 -16.92 -8.55 -4.66
CA TYR A 338 -17.72 -7.41 -5.13
C TYR A 338 -19.23 -7.63 -4.87
N LYS A 339 -19.76 -8.80 -5.25
CA LYS A 339 -21.17 -9.16 -4.99
C LYS A 339 -21.48 -9.25 -3.51
N ALA A 340 -20.57 -9.77 -2.69
CA ALA A 340 -20.75 -9.84 -1.24
C ALA A 340 -20.86 -8.44 -0.61
N ILE A 341 -20.11 -7.46 -1.10
CA ILE A 341 -20.22 -6.07 -0.65
C ILE A 341 -21.51 -5.43 -1.16
N LEU A 342 -21.86 -5.62 -2.44
CA LEU A 342 -23.06 -5.05 -3.05
C LEU A 342 -24.36 -5.52 -2.37
N ASN A 343 -24.41 -6.79 -1.96
CA ASN A 343 -25.56 -7.37 -1.24
C ASN A 343 -25.56 -7.05 0.26
N GLY A 344 -24.51 -6.39 0.77
CA GLY A 344 -24.41 -5.97 2.16
C GLY A 344 -25.26 -4.73 2.47
N PRO A 345 -25.09 -4.15 3.68
CA PRO A 345 -25.74 -2.90 4.05
C PRO A 345 -25.36 -1.79 3.05
N THR A 346 -26.36 -1.07 2.53
CA THR A 346 -26.13 0.05 1.59
C THR A 346 -25.40 1.20 2.28
N ASP A 347 -24.10 1.29 2.04
CA ASP A 347 -23.29 2.44 2.37
C ASP A 347 -23.09 3.30 1.12
N HIS A 348 -23.70 4.49 1.12
CA HIS A 348 -23.64 5.40 -0.02
C HIS A 348 -22.24 6.00 -0.20
N SER A 349 -21.40 5.98 0.84
CA SER A 349 -20.04 6.54 0.79
C SER A 349 -19.08 5.75 -0.11
N VAL A 350 -19.39 4.48 -0.37
CA VAL A 350 -18.57 3.58 -1.21
C VAL A 350 -19.18 3.31 -2.58
N LYS A 351 -20.28 3.98 -2.93
CA LYS A 351 -20.95 3.74 -4.22
C LYS A 351 -20.01 4.03 -5.41
N ASP A 352 -19.35 5.19 -5.40
CA ASP A 352 -18.42 5.56 -6.47
C ASP A 352 -17.20 4.62 -6.53
N GLU A 353 -16.77 4.08 -5.38
CA GLU A 353 -15.72 3.08 -5.28
C GLU A 353 -16.13 1.77 -5.96
N LEU A 354 -17.39 1.34 -5.75
CA LEU A 354 -17.97 0.16 -6.37
C LEU A 354 -18.18 0.35 -7.87
N ASP A 355 -18.65 1.53 -8.30
CA ASP A 355 -18.80 1.86 -9.72
C ASP A 355 -17.44 1.79 -10.45
N LEU A 356 -16.37 2.28 -9.83
CA LEU A 356 -15.01 2.17 -10.38
C LEU A 356 -14.54 0.71 -10.52
N ILE A 357 -14.80 -0.12 -9.51
CA ILE A 357 -14.49 -1.56 -9.55
C ILE A 357 -15.34 -2.27 -10.61
N ALA A 358 -16.61 -1.91 -10.75
CA ALA A 358 -17.50 -2.45 -11.77
C ALA A 358 -17.00 -2.12 -13.18
N ALA A 359 -16.49 -0.90 -13.40
CA ALA A 359 -15.85 -0.52 -14.66
C ALA A 359 -14.61 -1.38 -14.96
N HIS A 360 -13.78 -1.67 -13.96
CA HIS A 360 -12.63 -2.58 -14.13
C HIS A 360 -13.07 -4.02 -14.45
N ILE A 361 -14.07 -4.56 -13.75
CA ILE A 361 -14.63 -5.89 -14.06
C ILE A 361 -15.17 -5.93 -15.49
N ALA A 362 -15.88 -4.88 -15.93
CA ALA A 362 -16.40 -4.78 -17.29
C ALA A 362 -15.27 -4.76 -18.34
N ILE A 363 -14.13 -4.13 -18.05
CA ILE A 363 -12.94 -4.16 -18.92
C ILE A 363 -12.40 -5.59 -19.08
N GLU A 364 -12.29 -6.34 -17.98
CA GLU A 364 -11.83 -7.73 -18.02
C GLU A 364 -12.82 -8.66 -18.74
N GLU A 365 -14.11 -8.32 -18.72
CA GLU A 365 -15.17 -9.01 -19.48
C GLU A 365 -15.32 -8.52 -20.93
N ASN A 366 -14.44 -7.64 -21.41
CA ASN A 366 -14.49 -7.03 -22.75
C ASN A 366 -15.75 -6.20 -23.04
N GLN A 367 -16.37 -5.62 -22.01
CA GLN A 367 -17.53 -4.72 -22.08
C GLN A 367 -17.08 -3.25 -22.01
N TYR A 368 -16.35 -2.78 -23.02
CA TYR A 368 -15.67 -1.49 -23.00
C TYR A 368 -16.62 -0.28 -23.01
N VAL A 369 -17.80 -0.40 -23.63
CA VAL A 369 -18.81 0.68 -23.66
C VAL A 369 -19.36 0.97 -22.27
N ALA A 370 -19.69 -0.09 -21.52
CA ALA A 370 -20.19 0.02 -20.17
C ALA A 370 -19.14 0.63 -19.25
N ALA A 371 -17.90 0.13 -19.34
CA ALA A 371 -16.77 0.66 -18.58
C ALA A 371 -16.51 2.16 -18.89
N PHE A 372 -16.47 2.53 -20.17
CA PHE A 372 -16.24 3.92 -20.59
C PHE A 372 -17.30 4.87 -20.06
N LYS A 373 -18.58 4.48 -20.10
CA LYS A 373 -19.68 5.30 -19.58
C LYS A 373 -19.50 5.62 -18.10
N VAL A 374 -19.12 4.61 -17.31
CA VAL A 374 -18.89 4.76 -15.86
C VAL A 374 -17.63 5.60 -15.60
N LEU A 375 -16.52 5.31 -16.27
CA LEU A 375 -15.27 6.05 -16.09
C LEU A 375 -15.39 7.52 -16.49
N SER A 376 -16.11 7.83 -17.57
CA SER A 376 -16.34 9.22 -18.00
C SER A 376 -17.17 10.01 -16.99
N ASP A 377 -18.15 9.37 -16.35
CA ASP A 377 -18.94 9.99 -15.29
C ASP A 377 -18.10 10.23 -14.02
N LEU A 378 -17.38 9.22 -13.56
CA LEU A 378 -16.51 9.31 -12.39
C LEU A 378 -15.40 10.35 -12.56
N TYR A 379 -14.79 10.40 -13.75
CA TYR A 379 -13.77 11.39 -14.09
C TYR A 379 -14.30 12.82 -13.98
N LYS A 380 -15.51 13.09 -14.48
CA LYS A 380 -16.12 14.43 -14.43
C LYS A 380 -16.51 14.85 -13.01
N ARG A 381 -17.00 13.90 -12.20
CA ARG A 381 -17.47 14.18 -10.84
C ARG A 381 -16.32 14.26 -9.82
N LYS A 382 -15.20 13.57 -10.08
CA LYS A 382 -14.05 13.44 -9.15
C LYS A 382 -14.49 13.13 -7.70
N PRO A 383 -15.21 12.02 -7.46
CA PRO A 383 -15.80 11.76 -6.14
C PRO A 383 -14.81 11.21 -5.10
N PHE A 384 -13.58 10.89 -5.49
CA PHE A 384 -12.66 10.09 -4.67
C PHE A 384 -11.82 10.93 -3.70
N ASN A 385 -11.93 10.58 -2.41
CA ASN A 385 -11.09 11.14 -1.34
C ASN A 385 -9.91 10.23 -0.97
N HIS A 386 -9.98 8.93 -1.28
CA HIS A 386 -8.94 7.97 -0.93
C HIS A 386 -7.94 7.76 -2.07
N PHE A 387 -6.66 7.78 -1.73
CA PHE A 387 -5.54 7.55 -2.64
C PHE A 387 -5.75 6.34 -3.56
N TYR A 388 -6.13 5.19 -3.00
CA TYR A 388 -6.22 3.94 -3.77
C TYR A 388 -7.30 3.97 -4.86
N ALA A 389 -8.36 4.75 -4.67
CA ALA A 389 -9.41 4.94 -5.68
C ALA A 389 -8.95 5.88 -6.79
N GLN A 390 -8.29 6.98 -6.42
CA GLN A 390 -7.67 7.92 -7.37
C GLN A 390 -6.60 7.23 -8.21
N PHE A 391 -5.72 6.45 -7.56
CA PHE A 391 -4.71 5.63 -8.23
C PHE A 391 -5.34 4.63 -9.18
N HIS A 392 -6.39 3.93 -8.74
CA HIS A 392 -7.08 2.95 -9.59
C HIS A 392 -7.73 3.60 -10.81
N LEU A 393 -8.37 4.77 -10.65
CA LEU A 393 -8.89 5.53 -11.78
C LEU A 393 -7.77 5.89 -12.77
N ALA A 394 -6.68 6.49 -12.28
CA ALA A 394 -5.54 6.84 -13.12
C ALA A 394 -4.95 5.60 -13.83
N TRP A 395 -4.82 4.48 -13.11
CA TRP A 395 -4.34 3.22 -13.67
C TRP A 395 -5.25 2.69 -14.79
N LEU A 396 -6.58 2.75 -14.63
CA LEU A 396 -7.52 2.35 -15.69
C LEU A 396 -7.45 3.25 -16.92
N LEU A 397 -7.37 4.57 -16.72
CA LEU A 397 -7.22 5.52 -17.83
C LEU A 397 -5.93 5.26 -18.60
N HIS A 398 -4.85 4.94 -17.90
CA HIS A 398 -3.57 4.53 -18.47
C HIS A 398 -3.66 3.22 -19.27
N GLU A 399 -4.28 2.17 -18.72
CA GLU A 399 -4.49 0.89 -19.42
C GLU A 399 -5.41 1.03 -20.64
N MET A 400 -6.35 1.97 -20.60
CA MET A 400 -7.25 2.30 -21.71
C MET A 400 -6.67 3.30 -22.71
N ASN A 401 -5.49 3.86 -22.44
CA ASN A 401 -4.80 4.83 -23.27
C ASN A 401 -5.54 6.17 -23.44
N PHE A 402 -6.26 6.61 -22.41
CA PHE A 402 -6.89 7.93 -22.31
C PHE A 402 -5.90 8.96 -21.75
N GLU A 403 -4.94 9.36 -22.58
CA GLU A 403 -3.79 10.19 -22.15
C GLU A 403 -4.21 11.53 -21.54
N THR A 404 -5.14 12.25 -22.19
CA THR A 404 -5.58 13.57 -21.74
C THR A 404 -6.19 13.53 -20.34
N GLU A 405 -7.01 12.53 -20.08
CA GLU A 405 -7.65 12.28 -18.80
C GLU A 405 -6.63 11.76 -17.78
N PHE A 406 -5.71 10.88 -18.19
CA PHE A 406 -4.65 10.34 -17.35
C PHE A 406 -3.77 11.46 -16.77
N SER A 407 -3.29 12.39 -17.61
CA SER A 407 -2.39 13.47 -17.17
C SER A 407 -3.01 14.32 -16.05
N GLN A 408 -4.33 14.45 -16.02
CA GLN A 408 -5.04 15.13 -14.92
C GLN A 408 -5.29 14.19 -13.75
N ALA A 409 -5.81 12.98 -13.99
CA ALA A 409 -6.19 12.05 -12.95
C ALA A 409 -5.03 11.63 -12.05
N VAL A 410 -3.82 11.47 -12.62
CA VAL A 410 -2.63 11.08 -11.84
C VAL A 410 -2.21 12.14 -10.82
N THR A 411 -2.47 13.42 -11.12
CA THR A 411 -2.18 14.51 -10.17
C THR A 411 -3.08 14.44 -8.93
N TRP A 412 -4.29 13.91 -9.08
CA TRP A 412 -5.25 13.78 -7.97
C TRP A 412 -4.75 12.81 -6.89
N CYS A 413 -3.94 11.82 -7.27
CA CYS A 413 -3.31 10.89 -6.32
C CYS A 413 -2.43 11.59 -5.28
N PHE A 414 -1.93 12.79 -5.59
CA PHE A 414 -1.06 13.55 -4.70
C PHE A 414 -1.82 14.62 -3.90
N GLU A 415 -3.09 14.86 -4.23
CA GLU A 415 -3.96 15.77 -3.50
C GLU A 415 -4.38 15.15 -2.16
N GLY A 416 -4.29 15.91 -1.06
CA GLY A 416 -4.79 15.46 0.24
C GLY A 416 -3.97 14.36 0.92
N LEU A 417 -2.79 14.00 0.40
CA LEU A 417 -1.89 13.01 1.00
C LEU A 417 -1.39 13.38 2.42
N GLY A 418 -1.48 14.65 2.82
CA GLY A 418 -1.03 15.15 4.12
C GLY A 418 -1.83 14.66 5.33
N THR A 419 -2.89 13.86 5.14
CA THR A 419 -3.70 13.29 6.23
C THR A 419 -3.27 11.88 6.67
N ASP A 420 -2.27 11.29 6.02
CA ASP A 420 -1.79 9.95 6.39
C ASP A 420 -1.05 9.97 7.74
N SER A 421 -1.29 8.94 8.56
CA SER A 421 -0.76 8.87 9.92
C SER A 421 0.72 8.45 10.03
N SER A 422 1.34 8.02 8.93
CA SER A 422 2.68 7.41 8.93
C SER A 422 3.47 7.82 7.70
N ASP A 423 4.63 8.46 7.91
CA ASP A 423 5.48 9.01 6.84
C ASP A 423 5.93 7.96 5.82
N ILE A 424 6.13 6.72 6.26
CA ILE A 424 6.55 5.62 5.38
C ILE A 424 5.41 5.17 4.45
N ILE A 425 4.17 5.18 4.93
CA ILE A 425 2.99 4.89 4.09
C ILE A 425 2.84 5.99 3.04
N LEU A 426 2.95 7.25 3.47
CA LEU A 426 2.91 8.40 2.57
C LEU A 426 3.98 8.28 1.47
N SER A 427 5.24 8.03 1.84
CA SER A 427 6.34 7.81 0.88
C SER A 427 6.02 6.68 -0.10
N SER A 428 5.50 5.55 0.38
CA SER A 428 5.17 4.40 -0.47
C SER A 428 4.06 4.71 -1.49
N LYS A 429 3.05 5.52 -1.11
CA LYS A 429 1.99 5.98 -2.02
C LYS A 429 2.53 6.94 -3.07
N ILE A 430 3.41 7.87 -2.68
CA ILE A 430 4.07 8.79 -3.61
C ILE A 430 4.89 8.00 -4.63
N THR A 431 5.68 7.02 -4.17
CA THR A 431 6.45 6.12 -5.03
C THR A 431 5.56 5.38 -6.02
N LEU A 432 4.44 4.82 -5.57
CA LEU A 432 3.48 4.11 -6.42
C LEU A 432 2.86 5.03 -7.49
N GLY A 433 2.43 6.23 -7.12
CA GLY A 433 1.90 7.22 -8.07
C GLY A 433 2.93 7.63 -9.13
N ARG A 434 4.16 7.93 -8.70
CA ARG A 434 5.26 8.33 -9.61
C ARG A 434 5.71 7.20 -10.53
N ALA A 435 5.64 5.94 -10.06
CA ALA A 435 5.93 4.79 -10.91
C ALA A 435 4.94 4.70 -12.07
N LEU A 436 3.65 4.96 -11.82
CA LEU A 436 2.63 5.00 -12.87
C LEU A 436 2.85 6.15 -13.86
N GLU A 437 3.23 7.35 -13.39
CA GLU A 437 3.60 8.47 -14.28
C GLU A 437 4.79 8.14 -15.18
N LYS A 438 5.81 7.47 -14.61
CA LYS A 438 6.99 7.02 -15.34
C LYS A 438 6.62 5.98 -16.39
N GLU A 439 5.83 4.96 -16.03
CA GLU A 439 5.37 3.93 -16.96
C GLU A 439 4.57 4.55 -18.13
N ASN A 440 3.71 5.52 -17.85
CA ASN A 440 2.99 6.25 -18.90
C ASN A 440 3.94 6.99 -19.82
N THR A 441 4.91 7.72 -19.27
CA THR A 441 5.89 8.47 -20.06
C THR A 441 6.72 7.56 -20.97
N GLU A 442 7.15 6.40 -20.46
CA GLU A 442 7.89 5.40 -21.23
C GLU A 442 7.02 4.78 -22.33
N ARG A 443 5.75 4.49 -22.04
CA ARG A 443 4.79 4.01 -23.03
C ARG A 443 4.55 5.02 -24.15
N GLN A 444 4.40 6.31 -23.81
CA GLN A 444 4.21 7.36 -24.81
C GLN A 444 5.42 7.48 -25.73
N LYS A 445 6.64 7.51 -25.19
CA LYS A 445 7.88 7.51 -26.00
C LYS A 445 7.96 6.32 -26.93
N TRP A 446 7.66 5.13 -26.42
CA TRP A 446 7.64 3.92 -27.24
C TRP A 446 6.57 4.00 -28.34
N MET A 447 5.36 4.48 -28.05
CA MET A 447 4.31 4.65 -29.06
C MET A 447 4.72 5.66 -30.14
N GLU A 448 5.35 6.77 -29.78
CA GLU A 448 5.88 7.75 -30.75
C GLU A 448 6.90 7.12 -31.70
N GLU A 449 7.80 6.28 -31.20
CA GLU A 449 8.76 5.54 -32.02
C GLU A 449 8.07 4.55 -32.96
N GLN A 450 7.05 3.83 -32.48
CA GLN A 450 6.27 2.92 -33.32
C GLN A 450 5.50 3.67 -34.41
N TYR A 451 4.91 4.84 -34.10
CA TYR A 451 4.28 5.68 -35.13
C TYR A 451 5.27 6.20 -36.17
N LYS A 452 6.52 6.49 -35.79
CA LYS A 452 7.58 6.84 -36.76
C LYS A 452 7.90 5.67 -37.68
N LYS A 453 8.01 4.44 -37.16
CA LYS A 453 8.20 3.23 -37.99
C LYS A 453 7.03 3.02 -38.95
N ILE A 454 5.80 3.12 -38.45
CA ILE A 454 4.57 3.02 -39.26
C ILE A 454 4.59 4.02 -40.43
N ARG A 455 4.99 5.27 -40.18
CA ARG A 455 5.13 6.29 -41.25
C ARG A 455 6.25 5.98 -42.24
N ALA A 456 7.36 5.40 -41.77
CA ALA A 456 8.47 5.01 -42.64
C ALA A 456 8.15 3.78 -43.50
N SER A 457 7.22 2.94 -43.07
CA SER A 457 6.78 1.74 -43.78
C SER A 457 5.51 1.96 -44.62
N GLU A 458 5.13 3.20 -44.93
CA GLU A 458 3.91 3.48 -45.72
C GLU A 458 3.93 2.82 -47.12
N ASP A 459 5.11 2.62 -47.69
CA ASP A 459 5.31 2.01 -49.00
C ASP A 459 5.36 0.47 -48.98
N ASP A 460 5.56 -0.14 -47.80
CA ASP A 460 5.58 -1.61 -47.62
C ASP A 460 4.45 -2.06 -46.68
N TYR A 461 3.38 -2.56 -47.29
CA TYR A 461 2.19 -3.02 -46.56
C TYR A 461 2.46 -4.19 -45.60
N GLN A 462 3.48 -5.01 -45.83
CA GLN A 462 3.79 -6.14 -44.94
C GLN A 462 4.48 -5.64 -43.66
N SER A 463 5.55 -4.84 -43.80
CA SER A 463 6.21 -4.19 -42.65
C SER A 463 5.26 -3.27 -41.86
N LEU A 464 4.38 -2.55 -42.57
CA LEU A 464 3.34 -1.73 -41.94
C LEU A 464 2.39 -2.56 -41.08
N LEU A 465 1.97 -3.73 -41.58
CA LEU A 465 1.05 -4.60 -40.86
C LEU A 465 1.70 -5.20 -39.60
N ASP A 466 2.95 -5.65 -39.71
CA ASP A 466 3.70 -6.19 -38.59
C ASP A 466 3.91 -5.12 -37.50
N ALA A 467 4.25 -3.88 -37.88
CA ALA A 467 4.38 -2.75 -36.94
C ALA A 467 3.05 -2.40 -36.24
N LEU A 468 1.92 -2.46 -36.96
CA LEU A 468 0.60 -2.22 -36.38
C LEU A 468 0.19 -3.34 -35.40
N ILE A 469 0.54 -4.60 -35.71
CA ILE A 469 0.29 -5.75 -34.83
C ILE A 469 1.14 -5.65 -33.56
N GLU A 470 2.43 -5.27 -33.70
CA GLU A 470 3.31 -5.00 -32.56
C GLU A 470 2.72 -3.89 -31.67
N LEU A 471 2.27 -2.78 -32.26
CA LEU A 471 1.64 -1.68 -31.52
C LEU A 471 0.38 -2.15 -30.77
N ARG A 472 -0.48 -2.94 -31.43
CA ARG A 472 -1.70 -3.47 -30.82
C ARG A 472 -1.42 -4.45 -29.69
N SER A 473 -0.33 -5.22 -29.75
CA SER A 473 0.00 -6.21 -28.72
C SER A 473 0.12 -5.57 -27.32
N ARG A 474 0.64 -4.35 -27.25
CA ARG A 474 0.76 -3.57 -26.00
C ARG A 474 -0.40 -2.61 -25.76
N CYS A 475 -1.03 -2.10 -26.82
CA CYS A 475 -2.12 -1.13 -26.74
C CYS A 475 -3.37 -1.64 -27.49
N PRO A 476 -4.07 -2.64 -26.94
CA PRO A 476 -5.13 -3.35 -27.67
C PRO A 476 -6.37 -2.50 -27.93
N LEU A 477 -6.58 -1.42 -27.16
CA LEU A 477 -7.80 -0.59 -27.22
C LEU A 477 -7.71 0.59 -28.20
N LEU A 478 -6.59 0.75 -28.91
CA LEU A 478 -6.43 1.80 -29.91
C LEU A 478 -7.28 1.50 -31.16
N ARG A 479 -8.45 2.13 -31.23
CA ARG A 479 -9.41 1.98 -32.35
C ARG A 479 -8.80 2.28 -33.72
N THR A 480 -7.95 3.30 -33.83
CA THR A 480 -7.30 3.70 -35.09
C THR A 480 -6.37 2.61 -35.60
N VAL A 481 -5.59 2.00 -34.71
CA VAL A 481 -4.69 0.88 -35.01
C VAL A 481 -5.49 -0.34 -35.45
N CYS A 482 -6.57 -0.69 -34.73
CA CYS A 482 -7.43 -1.82 -35.11
C CYS A 482 -8.05 -1.64 -36.51
N ILE A 483 -8.52 -0.43 -36.84
CA ILE A 483 -9.08 -0.12 -38.17
C ILE A 483 -8.00 -0.27 -39.25
N ASN A 484 -6.79 0.24 -38.99
CA ASN A 484 -5.69 0.18 -39.95
C ASN A 484 -5.22 -1.25 -40.18
N ILE A 485 -5.15 -2.10 -39.14
CA ILE A 485 -4.86 -3.54 -39.28
C ILE A 485 -5.84 -4.19 -40.26
N ILE A 486 -7.14 -3.98 -40.07
CA ILE A 486 -8.17 -4.58 -40.94
C ILE A 486 -8.06 -4.06 -42.39
N LYS A 487 -7.77 -2.77 -42.57
CA LYS A 487 -7.56 -2.20 -43.90
C LYS A 487 -6.33 -2.78 -44.60
N VAL A 488 -5.19 -2.86 -43.90
CA VAL A 488 -3.93 -3.34 -44.46
C VAL A 488 -3.96 -4.85 -44.73
N LEU A 489 -4.67 -5.63 -43.91
CA LEU A 489 -4.92 -7.07 -44.14
C LEU A 489 -5.61 -7.37 -45.48
N THR A 490 -6.30 -6.40 -46.09
CA THR A 490 -6.85 -6.59 -47.44
C THR A 490 -5.78 -6.66 -48.53
N ARG A 491 -4.57 -6.17 -48.26
CA ARG A 491 -3.46 -6.04 -49.23
C ARG A 491 -2.25 -6.90 -48.87
N ALA A 492 -1.92 -7.03 -47.59
CA ALA A 492 -0.75 -7.77 -47.11
C ALA A 492 -1.12 -8.85 -46.10
N TRP A 493 -0.18 -9.76 -45.86
CA TRP A 493 -0.27 -10.81 -44.85
C TRP A 493 0.86 -10.62 -43.82
N PRO A 494 0.60 -10.80 -42.52
CA PRO A 494 1.63 -10.62 -41.49
C PRO A 494 2.68 -11.73 -41.54
N SER A 495 3.93 -11.39 -41.23
CA SER A 495 5.08 -12.28 -41.48
C SER A 495 5.10 -13.51 -40.56
N ASN A 496 4.60 -13.37 -39.34
CA ASN A 496 4.74 -14.37 -38.26
C ASN A 496 3.39 -14.89 -37.74
N MET A 497 2.32 -14.89 -38.53
CA MET A 497 1.02 -15.41 -38.08
C MET A 497 0.37 -16.34 -39.10
N ASN A 498 -0.20 -17.43 -38.59
CA ASN A 498 -1.01 -18.36 -39.38
C ASN A 498 -2.45 -17.84 -39.55
N ALA A 499 -3.22 -18.49 -40.41
CA ALA A 499 -4.60 -18.09 -40.72
C ALA A 499 -5.52 -18.10 -39.49
N VAL A 500 -5.34 -19.03 -38.55
CA VAL A 500 -6.16 -19.11 -37.32
C VAL A 500 -5.87 -17.91 -36.41
N GLU A 501 -4.59 -17.57 -36.25
CA GLU A 501 -4.17 -16.43 -35.44
C GLU A 501 -4.65 -15.10 -36.04
N VAL A 502 -4.61 -14.97 -37.37
CA VAL A 502 -5.15 -13.80 -38.09
C VAL A 502 -6.67 -13.72 -37.94
N GLU A 503 -7.39 -14.83 -37.99
CA GLU A 503 -8.83 -14.86 -37.75
C GLU A 503 -9.19 -14.37 -36.34
N VAL A 504 -8.45 -14.83 -35.33
CA VAL A 504 -8.58 -14.36 -33.94
C VAL A 504 -8.26 -12.87 -33.83
N LEU A 505 -7.22 -12.39 -34.51
CA LEU A 505 -6.85 -10.98 -34.57
C LEU A 505 -7.98 -10.12 -35.17
N ILE A 506 -8.55 -10.55 -36.31
CA ILE A 506 -9.68 -9.86 -36.95
C ILE A 506 -10.87 -9.79 -36.00
N LYS A 507 -11.26 -10.91 -35.37
CA LYS A 507 -12.38 -10.95 -34.41
C LYS A 507 -12.16 -9.99 -33.24
N LYS A 508 -10.95 -9.95 -32.69
CA LYS A 508 -10.59 -9.04 -31.59
C LYS A 508 -10.62 -7.57 -32.02
N CYS A 509 -10.04 -7.24 -33.18
CA CYS A 509 -10.07 -5.89 -33.74
C CYS A 509 -11.50 -5.42 -34.03
N ASP A 510 -12.33 -6.26 -34.67
CA ASP A 510 -13.71 -5.93 -35.00
C ASP A 510 -14.56 -5.69 -33.76
N SER A 511 -14.42 -6.55 -32.74
CA SER A 511 -15.11 -6.37 -31.45
C SER A 511 -14.80 -5.00 -30.83
N ILE A 512 -13.52 -4.60 -30.80
CA ILE A 512 -13.11 -3.30 -30.25
C ILE A 512 -13.67 -2.14 -31.09
N ILE A 513 -13.61 -2.24 -32.42
CA ILE A 513 -14.08 -1.19 -33.32
C ILE A 513 -15.60 -0.98 -33.18
N ARG A 514 -16.38 -2.06 -33.16
CA ARG A 514 -17.84 -1.98 -33.01
C ARG A 514 -18.27 -1.46 -31.63
N GLN A 515 -17.44 -1.62 -30.62
CA GLN A 515 -17.69 -1.07 -29.28
C GLN A 515 -17.28 0.41 -29.17
N LEU A 516 -16.17 0.84 -29.77
CA LEU A 516 -15.58 2.17 -29.54
C LEU A 516 -15.84 3.20 -30.67
N VAL A 517 -16.49 2.81 -31.76
CA VAL A 517 -16.82 3.67 -32.90
C VAL A 517 -18.34 3.66 -33.12
N SER A 518 -18.91 4.84 -33.39
CA SER A 518 -20.34 4.96 -33.66
C SER A 518 -20.72 4.21 -34.94
N SER A 519 -21.94 3.67 -34.98
CA SER A 519 -22.45 2.96 -36.16
C SER A 519 -22.51 3.84 -37.41
N ASP A 520 -22.73 5.15 -37.24
CA ASP A 520 -22.77 6.11 -38.34
C ASP A 520 -21.37 6.38 -38.92
N ASP A 521 -20.34 6.46 -38.08
CA ASP A 521 -18.95 6.64 -38.54
C ASP A 521 -18.41 5.39 -39.24
N LEU A 522 -18.81 4.20 -38.79
CA LEU A 522 -18.48 2.94 -39.46
C LEU A 522 -19.10 2.86 -40.85
N LYS A 523 -20.36 3.28 -41.00
CA LYS A 523 -21.03 3.35 -42.31
C LYS A 523 -20.34 4.36 -43.24
N LYS A 524 -20.02 5.56 -42.76
CA LYS A 524 -19.33 6.60 -43.53
C LYS A 524 -17.94 6.15 -44.00
N SER A 525 -17.20 5.43 -43.17
CA SER A 525 -15.86 4.93 -43.51
C SER A 525 -15.86 3.68 -44.39
N GLY A 526 -17.03 3.07 -44.64
CA GLY A 526 -17.15 1.84 -45.43
C GLY A 526 -16.47 0.63 -44.78
N TYR A 527 -16.33 0.64 -43.45
CA TYR A 527 -15.55 -0.33 -42.69
C TYR A 527 -15.96 -1.80 -42.95
N ASP A 528 -17.27 -2.09 -43.03
CA ASP A 528 -17.76 -3.47 -43.24
C ASP A 528 -17.26 -4.09 -44.56
N LYS A 529 -16.99 -3.26 -45.59
CA LYS A 529 -16.40 -3.75 -46.86
C LYS A 529 -14.95 -4.21 -46.68
N PHE A 530 -14.18 -3.51 -45.85
CA PHE A 530 -12.80 -3.90 -45.54
C PHE A 530 -12.76 -5.14 -44.66
N LEU A 531 -13.65 -5.23 -43.67
CA LEU A 531 -13.78 -6.40 -42.80
C LEU A 531 -14.08 -7.66 -43.61
N PHE A 532 -15.07 -7.60 -44.52
CA PHE A 532 -15.43 -8.74 -45.38
C PHE A 532 -14.23 -9.20 -46.23
N ARG A 533 -13.50 -8.26 -46.85
CA ARG A 533 -12.32 -8.59 -47.67
C ARG A 533 -11.19 -9.21 -46.86
N ALA A 534 -10.97 -8.74 -45.63
CA ALA A 534 -9.95 -9.31 -44.74
C ALA A 534 -10.32 -10.75 -44.32
N GLN A 535 -11.60 -11.01 -44.01
CA GLN A 535 -12.10 -12.35 -43.66
C GLN A 535 -12.04 -13.33 -44.84
N ASP A 536 -12.41 -12.87 -46.04
CA ASP A 536 -12.33 -13.66 -47.27
C ASP A 536 -10.88 -14.08 -47.57
N ARG A 537 -9.93 -13.13 -47.50
CA ARG A 537 -8.50 -13.42 -47.67
C ARG A 537 -7.99 -14.41 -46.61
N CYS A 538 -8.43 -14.28 -45.36
CA CYS A 538 -8.08 -15.19 -44.28
C CYS A 538 -8.58 -16.62 -44.55
N SER A 539 -9.79 -16.75 -45.09
CA SER A 539 -10.39 -18.04 -45.47
C SER A 539 -9.64 -18.69 -46.64
N GLN A 540 -9.23 -17.90 -47.63
CA GLN A 540 -8.44 -18.38 -48.77
C GLN A 540 -7.06 -18.90 -48.33
N MET A 541 -6.36 -18.18 -47.45
CA MET A 541 -5.07 -18.62 -46.90
C MET A 541 -5.17 -19.87 -46.03
N ALA A 542 -6.27 -20.05 -45.30
CA ALA A 542 -6.53 -21.28 -44.53
C ALA A 542 -6.68 -22.51 -45.45
N ILE A 543 -7.30 -22.35 -46.62
CA ILE A 543 -7.46 -23.41 -47.62
C ILE A 543 -6.11 -23.77 -48.25
N VAL A 544 -5.29 -22.78 -48.62
CA VAL A 544 -3.96 -22.99 -49.20
C VAL A 544 -3.05 -23.76 -48.23
N ASN A 545 -3.01 -23.37 -46.94
CA ASN A 545 -2.23 -24.08 -45.93
C ASN A 545 -2.72 -25.51 -45.64
N SER A 546 -3.99 -25.82 -45.91
CA SER A 546 -4.54 -27.19 -45.79
C SER A 546 -4.26 -28.08 -47.00
N ALA A 547 -4.02 -27.48 -48.18
CA ALA A 547 -3.68 -28.19 -49.41
C ALA A 547 -2.22 -28.65 -49.43
N ASP A 548 -1.28 -27.83 -48.92
CA ASP A 548 0.14 -28.17 -48.87
C ASP A 548 0.46 -29.35 -47.92
N VAL A 549 -0.39 -29.59 -46.90
CA VAL A 549 -0.26 -30.75 -45.99
C VAL A 549 -0.72 -32.05 -46.66
N ASN A 550 -1.70 -31.99 -47.58
CA ASN A 550 -2.23 -33.18 -48.25
C ASN A 550 -1.41 -33.62 -49.47
N THR A 551 -0.52 -32.79 -50.00
CA THR A 551 0.42 -33.14 -51.08
C THR A 551 1.70 -33.83 -50.59
N ALA A 552 1.96 -33.88 -49.28
CA ALA A 552 3.14 -34.54 -48.71
C ALA A 552 2.95 -36.03 -48.38
N THR A 553 1.75 -36.61 -48.60
CA THR A 553 1.42 -38.01 -48.23
C THR A 553 1.13 -38.92 -49.43
N SER A 554 1.64 -38.62 -50.61
CA SER A 554 1.51 -39.51 -51.77
C SER A 554 2.84 -39.68 -52.53
N GLU A 555 3.78 -40.42 -51.92
CA GLU A 555 4.81 -41.14 -52.67
C GLU A 555 4.45 -42.64 -52.72
N PRO A 556 4.52 -43.31 -53.88
CA PRO A 556 4.11 -44.70 -54.03
C PRO A 556 5.17 -45.67 -53.48
N GLU A 557 4.72 -46.65 -52.69
CA GLU A 557 5.51 -47.80 -52.25
C GLU A 557 6.11 -48.54 -53.45
N LEU A 558 7.43 -48.42 -53.64
CA LEU A 558 8.21 -49.29 -54.51
C LEU A 558 8.60 -50.56 -53.75
N GLN A 559 7.97 -51.67 -54.15
CA GLN A 559 8.39 -53.03 -53.86
C GLN A 559 9.75 -53.34 -54.52
N THR A 560 10.70 -53.86 -53.74
CA THR A 560 11.68 -54.92 -54.10
C THR A 560 12.39 -55.35 -52.80
N SER A 561 12.20 -56.54 -52.23
CA SER A 561 12.75 -57.84 -52.62
C SER A 561 14.28 -57.89 -52.78
N SER A 562 15.03 -58.08 -51.70
CA SER A 562 16.01 -59.17 -51.45
C SER A 562 16.84 -58.88 -50.21
#